data_AF-A0A392QNL2-F1
#
_entry.id   AF-A0A392QNL2-F1
#
_cell.length_a   1.000
_cell.length_b   1.000
_cell.length_c   1.000
_cell.angle_alpha   90.00
_cell.angle_beta   90.00
_cell.angle_gamma   90.00
#
_symmetry.space_group_name_H-M   'P 1'
#
loop_
_entity.id
_entity.type
_entity.pdbx_description
1 polymer ?
#
loop_
_entity_poly.entity_id
_entity_poly.type
_entity_poly.pdbx_seq_one_letter_code
_entity_poly.pdbx_strand_id
1 'polypeptide(L)' 'MRASARNVKVRRGFLMIWHATLWSLWKARNGAIFANGSYVPKEIVEEIKVMSWKWSLARLKVSPCMFYEWTWDPGDCLRR' A
#
# COMPACT_ATOMS: atom_id res chain seq x y z
N MET A 1 26.32 -8.26 6.25
CA MET A 1 25.08 -8.99 5.86
C MET A 1 23.76 -8.31 6.30
N ARG A 2 23.61 -7.81 7.54
CA ARG A 2 22.33 -7.25 8.05
C ARG A 2 21.75 -6.06 7.26
N ALA A 3 22.59 -5.15 6.77
CA ALA A 3 22.13 -4.00 5.97
C ALA A 3 21.49 -4.40 4.63
N SER A 4 21.99 -5.46 3.99
CA SER A 4 21.46 -5.97 2.71
C SER A 4 20.05 -6.54 2.90
N ALA A 5 19.83 -7.34 3.96
CA ALA A 5 18.50 -7.89 4.28
C ALA A 5 17.46 -6.79 4.60
N ARG A 6 17.88 -5.72 5.29
CA ARG A 6 17.02 -4.56 5.57
C ARG A 6 16.58 -3.86 4.27
N ASN A 7 17.49 -3.67 3.32
CA ASN A 7 17.15 -3.08 2.02
C ASN A 7 16.18 -3.96 1.21
N VAL A 8 16.32 -5.29 1.27
CA VAL A 8 15.37 -6.22 0.62
C VAL A 8 13.97 -6.11 1.22
N LYS A 9 13.85 -5.99 2.55
CA LYS A 9 12.57 -5.79 3.24
C LYS A 9 11.87 -4.52 2.79
N VAL A 10 12.60 -3.39 2.79
CA VAL A 10 12.08 -2.09 2.37
C VAL A 10 11.65 -2.13 0.89
N ARG A 11 12.46 -2.71 0.00
CA ARG A 11 12.10 -2.89 -1.41
C ARG A 11 10.82 -3.70 -1.59
N ARG A 12 10.67 -4.80 -0.85
CA ARG A 12 9.43 -5.61 -0.87
C ARG A 12 8.22 -4.83 -0.38
N GLY A 13 8.41 -3.96 0.63
CA GLY A 13 7.37 -3.06 1.11
C GLY A 13 6.88 -2.09 0.03
N PHE A 14 7.80 -1.43 -0.68
CA PHE A 14 7.42 -0.55 -1.79
C PHE A 14 6.78 -1.30 -2.96
N LEU A 15 7.23 -2.52 -3.28
CA LEU A 15 6.56 -3.37 -4.28
C LEU A 15 5.14 -3.74 -3.87
N MET A 16 4.87 -3.92 -2.58
CA MET A 16 3.52 -4.19 -2.08
C MET A 16 2.62 -2.95 -2.17
N ILE A 17 3.16 -1.74 -1.91
CA ILE A 17 2.43 -0.48 -2.16
C ILE A 17 2.09 -0.35 -3.65
N TRP A 18 3.02 -0.70 -4.53
CA TRP A 18 2.79 -0.74 -5.97
C TRP A 18 1.67 -1.72 -6.36
N HIS A 19 1.68 -2.94 -5.82
CA HIS A 19 0.59 -3.90 -6.07
C HIS A 19 -0.77 -3.40 -5.56
N ALA A 20 -0.83 -2.78 -4.38
CA ALA A 20 -2.07 -2.18 -3.87
C ALA A 20 -2.57 -1.05 -4.78
N THR A 21 -1.65 -0.28 -5.38
CA THR A 21 -1.95 0.75 -6.37
C THR A 21 -2.59 0.16 -7.62
N LEU A 22 -1.93 -0.82 -8.25
CA LEU A 22 -2.45 -1.49 -9.44
C LEU A 22 -3.79 -2.15 -9.18
N TRP A 23 -3.95 -2.81 -8.04
CA TRP A 23 -5.20 -3.44 -7.63
C TRP A 23 -6.34 -2.44 -7.47
N SER A 24 -6.10 -1.31 -6.80
CA SER A 24 -7.13 -0.29 -6.57
C SER A 24 -7.55 0.36 -7.89
N LEU A 25 -6.60 0.65 -8.79
CA LEU A 25 -6.89 1.15 -10.13
C LEU A 25 -7.69 0.16 -10.98
N TRP A 26 -7.30 -1.12 -10.96
CA TRP A 26 -8.03 -2.19 -11.66
C TRP A 26 -9.46 -2.30 -11.14
N LYS A 27 -9.65 -2.26 -9.81
CA LYS A 27 -10.96 -2.31 -9.17
C LYS A 27 -11.84 -1.12 -9.56
N ALA A 28 -11.29 0.10 -9.47
CA ALA A 28 -12.01 1.32 -9.84
C ALA A 28 -12.44 1.31 -11.31
N ARG A 29 -11.53 0.91 -12.22
CA ARG A 29 -11.84 0.76 -13.66
C ARG A 29 -12.96 -0.26 -13.90
N ASN A 30 -12.88 -1.43 -13.27
CA ASN A 30 -13.88 -2.46 -13.46
C ASN A 30 -15.23 -2.06 -12.87
N GLY A 31 -15.25 -1.40 -11.71
CA GLY A 31 -16.49 -0.84 -11.15
C GLY A 31 -17.12 0.18 -12.11
N ALA A 32 -16.31 1.01 -12.76
CA ALA A 32 -16.83 1.97 -13.72
C ALA A 32 -17.43 1.31 -14.98
N ILE A 33 -16.77 0.27 -15.50
CA ILE A 33 -17.22 -0.43 -16.72
C ILE A 33 -18.44 -1.33 -16.45
N PHE A 34 -18.42 -2.09 -15.35
CA PHE A 34 -19.39 -3.16 -15.12
C PHE A 34 -20.53 -2.80 -14.16
N ALA A 35 -20.40 -1.73 -13.37
CA ALA A 35 -21.41 -1.29 -12.42
C ALA A 35 -21.96 0.11 -12.70
N ASN A 36 -21.71 0.67 -13.90
CA ASN A 36 -21.99 2.08 -14.25
C ASN A 36 -21.45 3.07 -13.20
N GLY A 37 -20.35 2.72 -12.53
CA GLY A 37 -19.73 3.58 -11.54
C GLY A 37 -18.98 4.75 -12.17
N SER A 38 -18.89 5.87 -11.46
CA SER A 38 -17.83 6.85 -11.66
C SER A 38 -16.74 6.63 -10.61
N TYR A 39 -15.52 7.06 -10.88
CA TYR A 39 -14.46 7.05 -9.86
C TYR A 39 -13.96 8.45 -9.57
N VAL A 40 -13.71 8.74 -8.30
CA VAL A 40 -13.08 9.97 -7.85
C VAL A 40 -11.61 9.66 -7.54
N PRO A 41 -10.63 10.29 -8.19
CA PRO A 41 -9.21 9.99 -7.97
C PRO A 41 -8.79 10.06 -6.49
N LYS A 42 -9.37 10.99 -5.72
CA LYS A 42 -9.12 11.13 -4.29
C LYS A 42 -9.51 9.87 -3.51
N GLU A 43 -10.64 9.25 -3.83
CA GLU A 43 -11.11 8.02 -3.16
C GLU A 43 -10.20 6.83 -3.48
N ILE A 44 -9.70 6.74 -4.72
CA ILE A 44 -8.73 5.71 -5.11
C ILE A 44 -7.45 5.86 -4.28
N VAL A 45 -6.95 7.09 -4.10
CA VAL A 45 -5.75 7.34 -3.28
C VAL A 45 -5.96 6.91 -1.83
N GLU A 46 -7.13 7.21 -1.24
CA GLU A 46 -7.46 6.75 0.12
C GLU A 46 -7.57 5.22 0.20
N GLU A 47 -8.13 4.56 -0.82
CA GLU A 47 -8.16 3.10 -0.88
C GLU A 47 -6.75 2.50 -0.94
N ILE A 48 -5.85 3.08 -1.75
CA ILE A 48 -4.44 2.66 -1.85
C ILE A 48 -3.75 2.78 -0.49
N LYS A 49 -3.92 3.91 0.20
CA LYS A 49 -3.35 4.13 1.53
C LYS A 49 -3.82 3.07 2.51
N VAL A 50 -5.14 2.87 2.64
CA VAL A 50 -5.72 1.91 3.58
C VAL A 50 -5.33 0.48 3.23
N MET A 51 -5.36 0.12 1.95
CA MET A 51 -5.06 -1.24 1.51
C MET A 51 -3.59 -1.59 1.68
N SER A 52 -2.68 -0.71 1.26
CA SER A 52 -1.24 -0.92 1.43
C SER A 52 -0.85 -1.00 2.91
N TRP A 53 -1.45 -0.18 3.77
CA TRP A 53 -1.26 -0.26 5.22
C TRP A 53 -1.75 -1.59 5.78
N LYS A 54 -2.99 -2.00 5.49
CA LYS A 54 -3.53 -3.30 5.94
C LYS A 54 -2.67 -4.47 5.46
N TRP A 55 -2.22 -4.44 4.22
CA TRP A 55 -1.34 -5.47 3.67
C TRP A 55 0.04 -5.47 4.35
N SER A 56 0.56 -4.30 4.73
CA SER A 56 1.82 -4.23 5.50
C SER A 56 1.71 -4.96 6.82
N LEU A 57 0.62 -4.76 7.56
CA LEU A 57 0.37 -5.40 8.85
C LEU A 57 0.19 -6.92 8.71
N ALA A 58 -0.51 -7.36 7.65
CA ALA A 58 -0.84 -8.77 7.46
C ALA A 58 0.29 -9.58 6.79
N ARG A 59 1.09 -8.97 5.92
CA ARG A 59 2.00 -9.68 5.00
C ARG A 59 3.48 -9.36 5.22
N LEU A 60 3.81 -8.21 5.79
CA LEU A 60 5.19 -7.86 6.08
C LEU A 60 5.48 -8.15 7.56
N LYS A 61 6.63 -8.80 7.83
CA LYS A 61 7.17 -8.95 9.19
C LYS A 61 7.83 -7.64 9.65
N VAL A 62 7.10 -6.52 9.56
CA VAL A 62 7.48 -5.20 10.07
C VAL A 62 6.83 -4.98 11.43
N SER A 63 7.47 -4.17 12.28
CA SER A 63 6.76 -3.67 13.46
C SER A 63 5.49 -2.94 13.01
N PRO A 64 4.35 -3.16 13.67
CA PRO A 64 3.14 -2.40 13.37
C PRO A 64 3.39 -0.89 13.45
N CYS A 65 2.68 -0.14 12.61
CA CYS A 65 2.60 1.32 12.66
C CYS A 65 1.14 1.74 12.55
N MET A 66 0.82 2.89 13.11
CA MET A 66 -0.51 3.48 13.01
C MET A 66 -0.76 3.95 11.57
N PHE A 67 -2.03 4.00 11.16
CA PHE A 67 -2.38 4.42 9.79
C PHE A 67 -1.84 5.81 9.45
N TYR A 68 -1.90 6.76 10.39
CA TYR A 68 -1.39 8.11 10.15
C TYR A 68 0.14 8.16 9.94
N GLU A 69 0.89 7.26 10.58
CA GLU A 69 2.35 7.17 10.39
C GLU A 69 2.65 6.62 8.99
N TRP A 70 1.89 5.61 8.57
CA TRP A 70 2.00 5.02 7.24
C TRP A 70 1.66 6.01 6.12
N THR A 71 0.64 6.84 6.31
CA THR A 71 0.27 7.87 5.32
C THR A 71 1.25 9.03 5.29
N TRP A 72 1.92 9.32 6.41
CA TRP A 72 2.95 10.35 6.50
C TRP A 72 4.27 9.92 5.83
N ASP A 73 4.85 8.80 6.28
CA ASP A 73 6.06 8.22 5.68
C ASP A 73 6.06 6.69 5.83
N PRO A 74 5.63 5.94 4.80
CA PRO A 74 5.66 4.48 4.82
C PRO A 74 7.09 3.94 4.81
N GLY A 75 8.08 4.70 4.31
CA GLY A 75 9.48 4.30 4.31
C GLY A 75 10.06 4.23 5.71
N ASP A 76 9.71 5.14 6.60
CA ASP A 76 10.06 5.08 8.04
C ASP A 76 9.43 3.84 8.69
N CYS A 77 8.15 3.57 8.41
CA CYS A 77 7.45 2.39 8.94
C CYS A 77 8.09 1.07 8.47
N LEU A 78 8.48 0.97 7.20
CA LEU A 78 9.12 -0.21 6.61
C LEU A 78 10.53 -0.48 7.15
N ARG A 79 11.19 0.56 7.69
CA ARG A 79 12.52 0.47 8.30
C ARG A 79 12.50 -0.02 9.75
N ARG A 80 11.31 -0.08 10.40
CA ARG A 80 11.11 -0.66 11.73
C ARG A 80 11.32 -2.18 11.76
#